data_AF-A0A973AHI0-F1
#
_entry.id   AF-A0A973AHI0-F1
#
_cell.length_a   1.000
_cell.length_b   1.000
_cell.length_c   1.000
_cell.angle_alpha   90.00
_cell.angle_beta   90.00
_cell.angle_gamma   90.00
#
_symmetry.space_group_name_H-M   'P 1'
#
loop_
_entity.id
_entity.type
_entity.pdbx_description
1 polymer ?
#
loop_
_entity_poly.entity_id
_entity_poly.type
_entity_poly.pdbx_seq_one_letter_code
_entity_poly.pdbx_strand_id
1 'polypeptide(L)'
;MALKINHDDHGTVKGVVYADSYGNLHEQKTRAVCVAGNVMETTRLLHNSASSFFPDGLANSSGQLGRNYTRHMMFSTLAIMPGEVNFHRGTRQSGFLFDEQYHKPERGFNGGYLIETVATDPVTVAAAVGGWGESAAEYLANYTKLGGLW
;
A
#
# COMPACT_ATOMS: atom_id res chain seq x y z
N MET A 1 18.09 -13.93 1.44
CA MET A 1 17.60 -12.53 1.55
C MET A 1 18.77 -11.57 1.33
N ALA A 2 18.62 -10.54 0.50
CA ALA A 2 19.67 -9.53 0.32
C ALA A 2 19.78 -8.63 1.56
N LEU A 3 21.00 -8.43 2.05
CA LEU A 3 21.26 -7.75 3.32
C LEU A 3 21.99 -6.41 3.11
N LYS A 4 23.00 -6.37 2.24
CA LYS A 4 23.83 -5.17 2.04
C LYS A 4 24.36 -5.10 0.61
N ILE A 5 24.48 -3.89 0.07
CA ILE A 5 25.22 -3.62 -1.16
C ILE A 5 26.57 -3.03 -0.76
N ASN A 6 27.64 -3.66 -1.20
CA ASN A 6 29.01 -3.19 -0.97
C ASN A 6 29.48 -2.34 -2.14
N HIS A 7 30.36 -1.39 -1.85
CA HIS A 7 31.03 -0.57 -2.85
C HIS A 7 32.56 -0.56 -2.64
N ASP A 8 33.29 -0.07 -3.62
CA ASP A 8 34.74 0.18 -3.57
C ASP A 8 35.07 1.56 -2.99
N ASP A 9 36.35 1.89 -2.93
CA ASP A 9 36.83 3.17 -2.36
C ASP A 9 36.52 4.39 -3.22
N HIS A 10 35.84 4.20 -4.36
CA HIS A 10 35.31 5.25 -5.23
C HIS A 10 33.78 5.38 -5.12
N GLY A 11 33.13 4.57 -4.27
CA GLY A 11 31.68 4.54 -4.12
C GLY A 11 30.95 3.73 -5.20
N THR A 12 31.67 3.00 -6.05
CA THR A 12 31.08 2.15 -7.10
C THR A 12 30.70 0.79 -6.53
N VAL A 13 29.49 0.30 -6.83
CA VAL A 13 29.03 -1.01 -6.35
C VAL A 13 29.96 -2.14 -6.77
N LYS A 14 30.27 -3.06 -5.85
CA LYS A 14 31.17 -4.22 -6.09
C LYS A 14 30.55 -5.57 -5.77
N GLY A 15 29.47 -5.60 -5.00
CA GLY A 15 28.87 -6.85 -4.57
C GLY A 15 27.59 -6.67 -3.77
N VAL A 16 26.84 -7.77 -3.64
CA VAL A 16 25.66 -7.85 -2.79
C VAL A 16 25.87 -8.98 -1.78
N VAL A 17 25.72 -8.64 -0.49
CA VAL A 17 25.74 -9.60 0.62
C VAL A 17 24.33 -10.12 0.84
N TYR A 18 24.15 -11.43 0.93
CA TYR A 18 22.87 -12.07 1.20
C TYR A 18 23.03 -13.27 2.15
N ALA A 19 21.96 -13.59 2.88
CA ALA A 19 21.88 -14.82 3.67
C ALA A 19 21.18 -15.94 2.89
N ASP A 20 21.73 -17.15 2.96
CA ASP A 20 21.08 -18.38 2.52
C ASP A 20 20.02 -18.88 3.52
N SER A 21 19.38 -20.03 3.24
CA SER A 21 18.34 -20.62 4.10
C SER A 21 18.85 -21.08 5.46
N TYR A 22 20.15 -21.26 5.63
CA TYR A 22 20.80 -21.66 6.87
C TYR A 22 21.37 -20.45 7.64
N GLY A 23 21.20 -19.24 7.10
CA GLY A 23 21.71 -18.00 7.69
C GLY A 23 23.18 -17.72 7.37
N ASN A 24 23.84 -18.52 6.53
CA ASN A 24 25.22 -18.21 6.13
C ASN A 24 25.24 -17.01 5.20
N LEU A 25 26.24 -16.14 5.40
CA LEU A 25 26.44 -14.95 4.60
C LEU A 25 27.27 -15.25 3.36
N HIS A 26 26.79 -14.79 2.22
CA HIS A 26 27.45 -14.91 0.92
C HIS A 26 27.59 -13.51 0.31
N GLU A 27 28.68 -13.26 -0.39
CA GLU A 27 28.84 -12.06 -1.22
C GLU A 27 28.91 -12.43 -2.69
N GLN A 28 27.93 -11.95 -3.47
CA GLN A 28 27.95 -12.06 -4.92
C GLN A 28 28.62 -10.81 -5.51
N LYS A 29 29.83 -10.96 -6.03
CA LYS A 29 30.51 -9.87 -6.76
C LYS A 29 29.75 -9.53 -8.03
N THR A 30 29.67 -8.24 -8.34
CA THR A 30 28.99 -7.73 -9.52
C THR A 30 29.55 -6.37 -9.92
N ARG A 31 29.31 -6.00 -11.18
CA ARG A 31 29.65 -4.68 -11.73
C ARG A 31 28.48 -3.69 -11.67
N ALA A 32 27.26 -4.18 -11.46
CA ALA A 32 26.04 -3.39 -11.40
C ALA A 32 24.99 -4.08 -10.52
N VAL A 33 24.11 -3.28 -9.90
CA VAL A 33 23.00 -3.76 -9.08
C VAL A 33 21.74 -3.00 -9.45
N CYS A 34 20.66 -3.72 -9.75
CA CYS A 34 19.32 -3.16 -9.87
C CYS A 34 18.52 -3.56 -8.62
N VAL A 35 17.99 -2.58 -7.89
CA VAL A 35 17.22 -2.84 -6.66
C VAL A 35 15.74 -2.78 -6.97
N ALA A 36 15.04 -3.90 -6.78
CA ALA A 36 13.61 -4.05 -7.04
C ALA A 36 12.91 -4.74 -5.87
N GLY A 37 13.20 -4.29 -4.63
CA GLY A 37 12.74 -4.96 -3.41
C GLY A 37 11.28 -4.70 -3.04
N ASN A 38 10.58 -3.77 -3.70
CA ASN A 38 9.41 -3.02 -3.19
C ASN A 38 9.81 -1.86 -2.27
N VAL A 39 8.84 -1.04 -1.83
CA VAL A 39 9.06 0.17 -1.03
C VAL A 39 9.75 -0.12 0.31
N MET A 40 9.43 -1.24 0.96
CA MET A 40 9.99 -1.61 2.26
C MET A 40 11.40 -2.18 2.12
N GLU A 41 11.57 -3.22 1.29
CA GLU A 41 12.86 -3.91 1.21
C GLU A 41 13.91 -3.11 0.45
N THR A 42 13.53 -2.26 -0.52
CA THR A 42 14.46 -1.32 -1.17
C THR A 42 15.00 -0.32 -0.16
N THR A 43 14.10 0.30 0.61
CA THR A 43 14.47 1.28 1.65
C THR A 43 15.35 0.64 2.71
N ARG A 44 14.97 -0.55 3.20
CA ARG A 44 15.73 -1.32 4.19
C ARG A 44 17.13 -1.68 3.67
N LEU A 45 17.23 -2.23 2.46
CA LEU A 45 18.51 -2.65 1.87
C LEU A 45 19.45 -1.46 1.70
N LEU A 46 18.95 -0.33 1.20
CA LEU A 46 19.76 0.86 0.96
C LEU A 46 20.22 1.52 2.27
N HIS A 47 19.36 1.61 3.30
CA HIS A 47 19.79 2.07 4.63
C HIS A 47 20.80 1.11 5.28
N ASN A 48 20.58 -0.20 5.17
CA ASN A 48 21.52 -1.21 5.69
C ASN A 48 22.85 -1.25 4.91
N SER A 49 22.91 -0.55 3.78
CA SER A 49 24.12 -0.36 2.96
C SER A 49 24.92 0.89 3.34
N ALA A 50 24.74 1.40 4.56
CA ALA A 50 25.56 2.48 5.10
C ALA A 50 27.05 2.11 5.19
N SER A 51 27.90 3.12 4.99
CA SER A 51 29.35 3.03 5.03
C SER A 51 29.96 4.40 5.37
N SER A 52 31.29 4.51 5.46
CA SER A 52 31.96 5.80 5.62
C SER A 52 31.71 6.79 4.47
N PHE A 53 31.49 6.29 3.25
CA PHE A 53 31.14 7.12 2.08
C PHE A 53 29.65 7.47 2.04
N PHE A 54 28.80 6.60 2.58
CA PHE A 54 27.35 6.75 2.58
C PHE A 54 26.81 6.57 4.01
N PRO A 55 27.06 7.52 4.93
CA PRO A 55 26.77 7.34 6.35
C PRO A 55 25.28 7.11 6.64
N ASP A 56 24.40 7.69 5.82
CA ASP A 56 22.94 7.58 5.97
C ASP A 56 22.30 6.51 5.06
N GLY A 57 23.12 5.63 4.46
CA GLY A 57 22.69 4.60 3.52
C GLY A 57 23.08 4.89 2.08
N LEU A 58 23.27 3.82 1.30
CA LEU A 58 23.64 3.92 -0.12
C LEU A 58 22.53 4.64 -0.90
N ALA A 59 22.93 5.54 -1.81
CA ALA A 59 22.02 6.38 -2.59
C ALA A 59 21.15 7.36 -1.79
N ASN A 60 21.52 7.68 -0.54
CA ASN A 60 20.79 8.63 0.31
C ASN A 60 21.46 10.02 0.44
N SER A 61 22.23 10.47 -0.55
CA SER A 61 22.87 11.80 -0.50
C SER A 61 21.87 12.97 -0.46
N SER A 62 20.63 12.74 -0.92
CA SER A 62 19.54 13.71 -0.85
C SER A 62 18.79 13.72 0.49
N GLY A 63 19.05 12.74 1.37
CA GLY A 63 18.30 12.53 2.61
C GLY A 63 16.85 12.08 2.41
N GLN A 64 16.46 11.70 1.19
CA GLN A 64 15.08 11.33 0.82
C GLN A 64 14.80 9.82 0.91
N LEU A 65 15.81 8.97 1.11
CA LEU A 65 15.60 7.53 1.24
C LEU A 65 14.63 7.26 2.41
N GLY A 66 13.59 6.47 2.13
CA GLY A 66 12.55 6.16 3.11
C GLY A 66 11.57 7.30 3.43
N ARG A 67 11.72 8.48 2.82
CA ARG A 67 10.78 9.60 2.95
C ARG A 67 9.73 9.58 1.84
N ASN A 68 8.71 10.42 2.01
CA ASN A 68 7.64 10.61 1.02
C ASN A 68 6.85 9.32 0.73
N TYR A 69 6.81 8.40 1.70
CA TYR A 69 5.98 7.22 1.61
C TYR A 69 4.52 7.64 1.46
N THR A 70 3.92 7.25 0.33
CA THR A 70 2.53 7.55 0.01
C THR A 70 1.77 6.24 -0.09
N ARG A 71 0.59 6.19 0.53
CA ARG A 71 -0.35 5.09 0.37
C ARG A 71 -1.74 5.66 0.12
N HIS A 72 -2.56 4.88 -0.58
CA HIS A 72 -3.99 5.14 -0.59
C HIS A 72 -4.55 4.81 0.80
N MET A 73 -5.07 5.83 1.47
CA MET A 73 -5.97 5.64 2.62
C MET A 73 -7.36 5.42 2.06
N MET A 74 -8.02 4.38 2.54
CA MET A 74 -9.21 3.82 1.94
C MET A 74 -10.21 3.54 3.06
N PHE A 75 -11.44 4.01 2.91
CA PHE A 75 -12.52 3.84 3.88
C PHE A 75 -13.79 3.46 3.15
N SER A 76 -14.37 2.31 3.49
CA SER A 76 -15.65 1.89 2.92
C SER A 76 -16.79 2.20 3.87
N THR A 77 -17.90 2.70 3.34
CA THR A 77 -19.16 2.85 4.08
C THR A 77 -20.27 2.12 3.34
N LEU A 78 -21.06 1.35 4.08
CA LEU A 78 -22.30 0.72 3.59
C LEU A 78 -23.49 1.35 4.32
N ALA A 79 -24.55 1.67 3.57
CA ALA A 79 -25.76 2.27 4.10
C ALA A 79 -27.01 1.54 3.59
N ILE A 80 -28.03 1.47 4.43
CA ILE A 80 -29.37 1.03 4.04
C ILE A 80 -30.11 2.22 3.43
N MET A 81 -30.46 2.12 2.17
CA MET A 81 -31.16 3.18 1.45
C MET A 81 -32.67 3.12 1.68
N PRO A 82 -33.42 4.21 1.45
CA PRO A 82 -34.88 4.22 1.63
C PRO A 82 -35.65 3.24 0.73
N GLY A 83 -35.05 2.81 -0.38
CA GLY A 83 -35.64 1.89 -1.36
C GLY A 83 -34.64 0.86 -1.88
N GLU A 84 -35.11 -0.04 -2.73
CA GLU A 84 -34.24 -1.05 -3.35
C GLU A 84 -33.23 -0.40 -4.31
N VAL A 85 -31.96 -0.77 -4.12
CA VAL A 85 -30.84 -0.32 -4.97
C VAL A 85 -30.39 -1.46 -5.88
N ASN A 86 -30.39 -2.69 -5.35
CA ASN A 86 -29.85 -3.88 -6.01
C ASN A 86 -28.42 -3.67 -6.53
N PHE A 87 -27.58 -2.98 -5.75
CA PHE A 87 -26.23 -2.53 -6.14
C PHE A 87 -25.32 -3.63 -6.72
N HIS A 88 -25.52 -4.88 -6.31
CA HIS A 88 -24.79 -6.06 -6.77
C HIS A 88 -25.01 -6.43 -8.24
N ARG A 89 -26.05 -5.87 -8.89
CA ARG A 89 -26.35 -6.12 -10.30
C ARG A 89 -25.49 -5.29 -11.26
N GLY A 90 -24.72 -4.33 -10.75
CA GLY A 90 -23.82 -3.48 -11.53
C GLY A 90 -22.36 -3.94 -11.51
N THR A 91 -21.53 -3.28 -12.30
CA THR A 91 -20.07 -3.43 -12.23
C THR A 91 -19.57 -2.99 -10.86
N ARG A 92 -18.69 -3.79 -10.23
CA ARG A 92 -18.00 -3.34 -9.00
C ARG A 92 -17.22 -2.05 -9.30
N GLN A 93 -17.35 -1.03 -8.45
CA GLN A 93 -16.67 0.28 -8.63
C GLN A 93 -17.04 0.98 -9.95
N SER A 94 -18.33 1.03 -10.29
CA SER A 94 -18.80 1.61 -11.57
C SER A 94 -18.82 3.14 -11.61
N GLY A 95 -18.89 3.81 -10.46
CA GLY A 95 -19.05 5.25 -10.34
C GLY A 95 -17.88 5.87 -9.60
N PHE A 96 -17.41 7.02 -10.09
CA PHE A 96 -16.32 7.79 -9.51
C PHE A 96 -16.74 9.26 -9.38
N LEU A 97 -16.45 9.86 -8.23
CA LEU A 97 -16.56 11.30 -8.00
C LEU A 97 -15.15 11.84 -7.81
N PHE A 98 -14.75 12.74 -8.69
CA PHE A 98 -13.39 13.29 -8.76
C PHE A 98 -13.29 14.75 -8.29
N ASP A 99 -14.38 15.35 -7.81
CA ASP A 99 -14.46 16.76 -7.41
C ASP A 99 -13.38 17.14 -6.39
N GLU A 100 -12.96 16.16 -5.58
CA GLU A 100 -12.04 16.35 -4.47
C GLU A 100 -10.61 15.82 -4.75
N GLN A 101 -10.31 15.38 -5.98
CA GLN A 101 -9.03 14.78 -6.35
C GLN A 101 -7.83 15.73 -6.26
N TYR A 102 -8.08 17.03 -6.38
CA TYR A 102 -7.04 18.04 -6.42
C TYR A 102 -6.40 18.26 -5.05
N HIS A 103 -5.11 18.58 -5.05
CA HIS A 103 -4.37 18.99 -3.86
C HIS A 103 -4.88 20.35 -3.37
N LYS A 104 -5.59 20.37 -2.24
CA LYS A 104 -6.08 21.59 -1.56
C LYS A 104 -5.59 21.59 -0.09
N PRO A 105 -4.44 22.23 0.21
CA PRO A 105 -3.84 22.22 1.54
C PRO A 105 -4.75 22.72 2.66
N GLU A 106 -5.73 23.57 2.33
CA GLU A 106 -6.69 24.15 3.27
C GLU A 106 -7.56 23.08 3.96
N ARG A 107 -7.63 21.87 3.40
CA ARG A 107 -8.32 20.70 3.99
C ARG A 107 -7.57 20.06 5.17
N GLY A 108 -6.32 20.45 5.43
CA GLY A 108 -5.51 19.92 6.52
C GLY A 108 -4.78 18.60 6.21
N PHE A 109 -4.73 18.17 4.95
CA PHE A 109 -3.93 17.03 4.51
C PHE A 109 -3.36 17.22 3.10
N ASN A 110 -2.28 16.48 2.79
CA ASN A 110 -1.64 16.53 1.48
C ASN A 110 -2.32 15.58 0.49
N GLY A 111 -2.89 16.15 -0.56
CA GLY A 111 -3.41 15.42 -1.72
C GLY A 111 -4.88 15.71 -1.92
N GLY A 112 -5.55 14.83 -2.66
CA GLY A 112 -7.00 14.80 -2.75
C GLY A 112 -7.50 13.38 -2.48
N TYR A 113 -8.81 13.21 -2.59
CA TYR A 113 -9.46 11.91 -2.52
C TYR A 113 -10.49 11.81 -3.63
N LEU A 114 -10.83 10.57 -3.94
CA LEU A 114 -11.91 10.21 -4.83
C LEU A 114 -12.92 9.42 -4.02
N ILE A 115 -14.18 9.46 -4.44
CA ILE A 115 -15.22 8.62 -3.86
C ILE A 115 -15.70 7.68 -4.97
N GLU A 116 -15.74 6.40 -4.67
CA GLU A 116 -16.15 5.35 -5.59
C GLU A 116 -17.41 4.67 -5.09
N THR A 117 -18.34 4.36 -6.00
CA THR A 117 -19.50 3.55 -5.63
C THR A 117 -19.09 2.09 -5.55
N VAL A 118 -19.13 1.47 -4.38
CA VAL A 118 -18.78 0.05 -4.23
C VAL A 118 -20.05 -0.81 -4.23
N ALA A 119 -20.12 -1.68 -5.23
CA ALA A 119 -21.06 -2.79 -5.28
C ALA A 119 -20.34 -4.07 -4.87
N THR A 120 -20.96 -4.88 -4.02
CA THR A 120 -20.37 -6.15 -3.61
C THR A 120 -21.42 -7.22 -3.33
N ASP A 121 -20.98 -8.48 -3.38
CA ASP A 121 -21.83 -9.65 -3.17
C ASP A 121 -22.20 -9.82 -1.68
N PRO A 122 -23.25 -10.61 -1.36
CA PRO A 122 -23.71 -10.77 0.02
C PRO A 122 -22.64 -11.34 0.96
N VAL A 123 -21.74 -12.19 0.45
CA VAL A 123 -20.69 -12.83 1.26
C VAL A 123 -19.68 -11.77 1.70
N THR A 124 -19.27 -10.89 0.79
CA THR A 124 -18.39 -9.76 1.12
C THR A 124 -19.04 -8.79 2.10
N VAL A 125 -20.35 -8.49 1.96
CA VAL A 125 -21.08 -7.68 2.94
C VAL A 125 -21.10 -8.34 4.31
N ALA A 126 -21.44 -9.63 4.38
CA ALA A 126 -21.48 -10.37 5.65
C ALA A 126 -20.12 -10.37 6.36
N ALA A 127 -19.03 -10.52 5.60
CA ALA A 127 -17.69 -10.44 6.15
C ALA A 127 -17.35 -9.02 6.66
N ALA A 128 -17.81 -7.97 5.98
CA ALA A 128 -17.56 -6.58 6.36
C ALA A 128 -18.36 -6.12 7.59
N VAL A 129 -19.63 -6.54 7.71
CA VAL A 129 -20.45 -6.31 8.90
C VAL A 129 -19.88 -7.08 10.09
N GLY A 130 -19.41 -8.30 9.84
CA GLY A 130 -18.89 -9.19 10.86
C GLY A 130 -19.96 -9.58 11.89
N GLY A 131 -19.53 -10.20 12.99
CA GLY A 131 -20.41 -10.61 14.07
C GLY A 131 -21.36 -11.77 13.70
N TRP A 132 -22.33 -12.01 14.58
CA TRP A 132 -23.34 -13.07 14.45
C TRP A 132 -24.61 -12.67 15.21
N GLY A 133 -25.73 -13.35 14.93
CA GLY A 133 -27.00 -13.14 15.61
C GLY A 133 -27.95 -12.18 14.89
N GLU A 134 -28.96 -11.70 15.62
CA GLU A 134 -30.10 -10.96 15.08
C GLU A 134 -29.69 -9.66 14.37
N SER A 135 -28.77 -8.88 14.95
CA SER A 135 -28.32 -7.62 14.37
C SER A 135 -27.61 -7.79 13.01
N ALA A 136 -26.76 -8.82 12.89
CA ALA A 136 -26.12 -9.16 11.63
C ALA A 136 -27.13 -9.68 10.59
N ALA A 137 -28.09 -10.49 11.04
CA ALA A 137 -29.16 -11.01 10.19
C ALA A 137 -30.08 -9.90 9.68
N GLU A 138 -30.47 -8.94 10.53
CA GLU A 138 -31.30 -7.78 10.18
C GLU A 138 -30.61 -6.89 9.15
N TYR A 139 -29.31 -6.65 9.31
CA TYR A 139 -28.53 -5.90 8.32
C TYR A 139 -28.52 -6.60 6.96
N LEU A 140 -28.25 -7.91 6.94
CA LEU A 140 -28.21 -8.71 5.70
C LEU A 140 -29.59 -8.91 5.08
N ALA A 141 -30.67 -8.90 5.86
CA ALA A 141 -32.04 -8.94 5.35
C ALA A 141 -32.36 -7.70 4.48
N ASN A 142 -31.65 -6.59 4.70
CA ASN A 142 -31.77 -5.37 3.91
C ASN A 142 -30.81 -5.32 2.69
N TYR A 143 -30.17 -6.43 2.33
CA TYR A 143 -29.14 -6.48 1.28
C TYR A 143 -29.53 -5.80 -0.05
N THR A 144 -30.77 -6.01 -0.52
CA THR A 144 -31.24 -5.41 -1.78
C THR A 144 -31.40 -3.89 -1.72
N LYS A 145 -31.39 -3.31 -0.51
CA LYS A 145 -31.45 -1.86 -0.26
C LYS A 145 -30.09 -1.25 0.07
N LEU A 146 -29.02 -2.04 0.08
CA LEU A 146 -27.70 -1.51 0.39
C LEU A 146 -27.14 -0.65 -0.74
N GLY A 147 -26.53 0.46 -0.35
CA GLY A 147 -25.61 1.25 -1.16
C GLY A 147 -24.23 1.28 -0.50
N GLY A 148 -23.18 1.36 -1.30
CA GLY A 148 -21.81 1.37 -0.82
C GLY A 148 -20.98 2.48 -1.44
N LEU A 149 -20.14 3.10 -0.64
CA LEU A 149 -19.09 4.03 -1.06
C LEU A 149 -17.72 3.56 -0.56
N TRP A 150 -16.69 3.86 -1.33
CA TRP A 150 -15.28 3.63 -1.02
C TRP A 150 -14.46 4.90 -1.27
#